data_AF-A0A081I8G9-F1
#
_entry.id   AF-A0A081I8G9-F1
#
_cell.length_a   1.000
_cell.length_b   1.000
_cell.length_c   1.000
_cell.angle_alpha   90.00
_cell.angle_beta   90.00
_cell.angle_gamma   90.00
#
_symmetry.space_group_name_H-M   'P 1'
#
loop_
_entity.id
_entity.type
_entity.pdbx_description
1 polymer ?
#
loop_
_entity_poly.entity_id
_entity_poly.type
_entity_poly.pdbx_seq_one_letter_code
_entity_poly.pdbx_strand_id
1 'polypeptide(L)' 'MAFYIRVQSKRVDQYDDDHVLVVRDSGILEVTKDGEQVMLYSPSHWTEVKPGTYEKQPATIHR' A
#
# COMPACT_ATOMS: atom_id res chain seq x y z
N MET A 1 10.75 -3.33 -2.42
CA MET A 1 9.87 -2.78 -1.37
C MET A 1 8.66 -2.18 -2.04
N ALA A 2 7.45 -2.47 -1.58
CA ALA A 2 6.21 -1.93 -2.15
C ALA A 2 5.45 -1.10 -1.11
N PHE A 3 4.72 -0.10 -1.56
CA PHE A 3 3.84 0.69 -0.69
C PHE A 3 2.48 0.89 -1.33
N TYR A 4 1.48 1.17 -0.52
CA TYR A 4 0.19 1.63 -1.01
C TYR A 4 -0.33 2.80 -0.19
N ILE A 5 -1.26 3.54 -0.78
CA ILE A 5 -1.85 4.74 -0.18
C ILE A 5 -3.28 4.44 0.22
N ARG A 6 -3.64 4.75 1.47
CA ARG A 6 -5.02 4.63 1.94
C ARG A 6 -5.89 5.79 1.48
N VAL A 7 -7.08 5.49 0.95
CA VAL A 7 -8.06 6.49 0.47
C VAL A 7 -8.38 7.52 1.55
N GLN A 8 -8.67 7.06 2.77
CA GLN A 8 -9.25 7.91 3.81
C GLN A 8 -8.23 8.70 4.63
N SER A 9 -6.95 8.29 4.66
CA SER A 9 -6.02 8.79 5.66
C SER A 9 -4.75 9.44 5.12
N LYS A 10 -4.54 9.49 3.79
CA LYS A 10 -3.24 9.86 3.18
C LYS A 10 -2.04 9.16 3.83
N ARG A 11 -2.29 8.06 4.55
CA ARG A 11 -1.26 7.23 5.18
C ARG A 11 -0.75 6.27 4.14
N VAL A 12 0.54 6.00 4.28
CA VAL A 12 1.26 5.07 3.45
C VAL A 12 1.68 3.92 4.33
N ASP A 13 1.31 2.72 3.95
CA ASP A 13 1.86 1.50 4.51
C ASP A 13 2.93 0.98 3.55
N GLN A 14 4.05 0.57 4.12
CA GLN A 14 5.22 0.08 3.38
C GLN A 14 5.48 -1.37 3.78
N TYR A 15 5.87 -2.17 2.80
CA TYR A 15 6.12 -3.59 2.94
C TYR A 15 7.44 -3.94 2.27
N ASP A 16 8.29 -4.65 3.00
CA ASP A 16 9.59 -5.15 2.55
C ASP A 16 9.46 -6.20 1.43
N ASP A 17 10.59 -6.70 0.94
CA ASP A 17 10.65 -7.66 -0.17
C ASP A 17 10.13 -9.06 0.22
N ASP A 18 9.97 -9.36 1.51
CA ASP A 18 9.39 -10.62 1.99
C ASP A 18 7.86 -10.62 1.90
N HIS A 19 7.25 -9.45 1.69
CA HIS A 19 5.80 -9.34 1.54
C HIS A 19 5.40 -9.44 0.08
N VAL A 20 4.35 -10.21 -0.17
CA VAL A 20 3.70 -10.31 -1.47
C VAL A 20 2.37 -9.58 -1.39
N LEU A 21 2.16 -8.64 -2.32
CA LEU A 21 0.95 -7.84 -2.44
C LEU A 21 0.19 -8.30 -3.70
N VAL A 22 -1.05 -8.77 -3.53
CA VAL A 22 -1.89 -9.26 -4.62
C VAL A 22 -3.21 -8.51 -4.63
N VAL A 23 -3.56 -7.91 -5.77
CA VAL A 23 -4.90 -7.36 -6.00
C VAL A 23 -5.76 -8.47 -6.63
N ARG A 24 -6.79 -8.91 -5.92
CA ARG A 24 -7.76 -9.90 -6.40
C ARG A 24 -8.77 -9.27 -7.35
N ASP A 25 -9.53 -10.09 -8.09
CA ASP A 25 -10.52 -9.64 -9.08
C ASP A 25 -11.60 -8.71 -8.51
N SER A 26 -11.85 -8.75 -7.20
CA SER A 26 -12.76 -7.86 -6.49
C SER A 26 -12.16 -6.50 -6.12
N GLY A 27 -10.90 -6.23 -6.47
CA GLY A 27 -10.14 -5.06 -6.04
C GLY A 27 -9.66 -5.14 -4.58
N ILE A 28 -9.82 -6.29 -3.93
CA ILE A 28 -9.29 -6.53 -2.59
C ILE A 28 -7.77 -6.65 -2.71
N LEU A 29 -7.05 -5.87 -1.91
CA LEU A 29 -5.61 -5.99 -1.77
C LEU A 29 -5.29 -6.94 -0.61
N GLU A 30 -4.66 -8.05 -0.94
CA GLU A 30 -4.17 -9.04 0.01
C GLU A 30 -2.66 -8.89 0.17
N VAL A 31 -2.19 -8.89 1.42
CA VAL A 31 -0.78 -8.84 1.76
C VAL A 31 -0.41 -10.11 2.53
N THR A 32 0.55 -10.86 1.99
CA THR A 32 1.05 -12.09 2.61
C THR A 32 2.54 -11.99 2.94
N LYS A 33 2.98 -12.61 4.03
CA LYS A 33 4.39 -12.80 4.37
C LYS A 33 4.59 -14.27 4.74
N ASP A 34 5.61 -14.93 4.19
CA ASP A 34 5.89 -16.35 4.40
C ASP A 34 4.70 -17.29 4.12
N GLY A 35 3.84 -16.90 3.17
CA GLY A 35 2.63 -17.64 2.80
C GLY A 35 1.41 -17.41 3.70
N GLU A 36 1.55 -16.63 4.77
CA GLU A 36 0.45 -16.26 5.66
C GLU A 36 -0.11 -14.89 5.32
N GLN A 37 -1.43 -14.74 5.37
CA GLN A 37 -2.08 -13.44 5.21
C GLN A 37 -1.85 -12.59 6.46
N VAL A 38 -1.17 -11.45 6.29
CA VAL A 38 -0.87 -10.51 7.38
C VAL A 38 -1.78 -9.30 7.36
N MET A 39 -2.28 -8.89 6.18
CA MET A 39 -3.26 -7.81 6.05
C MET A 39 -4.20 -8.02 4.85
N LEU A 40 -5.42 -7.48 4.95
CA LEU A 40 -6.42 -7.49 3.90
C LEU A 40 -7.14 -6.14 3.82
N TYR A 41 -7.16 -5.53 2.63
CA TYR A 41 -7.79 -4.23 2.40
C TYR A 41 -8.94 -4.34 1.41
N SER A 42 -10.11 -3.86 1.83
CA SER A 42 -11.23 -3.63 0.92
C SER A 42 -10.87 -2.54 -0.11
N PRO A 43 -11.39 -2.62 -1.35
CA PRO A 43 -11.17 -1.61 -2.40
C PRO A 43 -11.43 -0.16 -1.96
N SER A 44 -12.33 0.05 -0.99
CA SER A 44 -12.64 1.38 -0.48
C SER A 44 -11.57 2.00 0.43
N HIS A 45 -10.55 1.23 0.81
CA HIS A 45 -9.53 1.62 1.78
C HIS A 45 -8.15 1.87 1.16
N TRP A 46 -7.92 1.57 -0.12
CA TRP A 46 -6.67 1.82 -0.82
C TRP A 46 -6.91 2.48 -2.18
N THR A 47 -5.99 3.33 -2.62
CA THR A 47 -6.10 4.07 -3.89
C THR A 47 -5.15 3.53 -4.95
N GLU A 48 -3.92 3.23 -4.54
CA GLU A 48 -2.83 2.88 -5.46
C GLU A 48 -1.79 2.03 -4.75
N VAL A 49 -1.21 1.06 -5.45
CA VAL A 49 -0.05 0.26 -5.03
C VAL A 49 1.13 0.62 -5.93
N LYS A 50 2.24 1.08 -5.36
CA LYS A 50 3.47 1.39 -6.08
C LYS A 50 4.64 0.53 -5.61
N PRO A 51 5.41 -0.07 -6.53
CA PRO A 51 6.72 -0.57 -6.19
C PRO A 51 7.68 0.61 -5.96
N GLY A 52 8.50 0.53 -4.92
CA GLY A 52 9.55 1.50 -4.61
C GLY A 52 9.55 1.95 -3.15
N THR A 53 10.39 2.96 -2.88
CA THR A 53 10.45 3.62 -1.57
C THR A 53 9.54 4.84 -1.60
N TYR A 54 8.60 4.96 -0.65
CA TYR A 54 7.84 6.19 -0.52
C TYR A 54 8.71 7.27 0.11
N GLU A 55 9.25 8.15 -0.73
CA GLU A 55 9.83 9.42 -0.29
C GLU A 55 8.68 10.36 0.04
N LYS A 56 8.50 10.67 1.33
CA LYS A 56 7.55 11.70 1.76
C LYS A 56 7.98 13.01 1.09
N GLN A 57 7.33 13.39 0.00
CA GLN A 57 7.60 14.67 -0.64
C GLN A 57 7.41 15.76 0.42
N PRO A 58 8.42 16.64 0.64
CA PRO A 58 8.22 17.78 1.51
C PRO A 58 7.04 18.57 0.96
N ALA A 59 6.09 18.93 1.82
CA ALA A 59 4.95 19.73 1.42
C ALA A 59 5.49 20.99 0.73
N THR A 60 5.28 21.11 -0.58
CA THR A 60 5.62 22.32 -1.31
C THR A 60 4.68 23.40 -0.82
N ILE A 61 5.17 24.23 0.11
CA ILE A 61 4.47 25.44 0.52
C ILE A 61 4.60 26.40 -0.66
N HIS A 62 3.55 26.53 -1.46
CA HIS A 62 3.44 27.66 -2.38
C HIS A 62 3.31 28.92 -1.52
N ARG A 63 4.38 29.72 -1.51
CA ARG A 63 4.42 31.07 -0.93
C ARG A 63 3.65 32.04 -1.81
#